data_AF-A0A0V0X5S6-F1
#
_entry.id   AF-A0A0V0X5S6-F1
#
_cell.length_a   1.000
_cell.length_b   1.000
_cell.length_c   1.000
_cell.angle_alpha   90.00
_cell.angle_beta   90.00
_cell.angle_gamma   90.00
#
_symmetry.space_group_name_H-M   'P 1'
#
loop_
_entity.id
_entity.type
_entity.pdbx_description
1 polymer ?
#
loop_
_entity_poly.entity_id
_entity_poly.type
_entity_poly.pdbx_seq_one_letter_code
_entity_poly.pdbx_strand_id
1 'polypeptide(L)'
;MYALYVHAKSPGSTWPHDRSSTAALSVYNPSENVTVDEQLYPFKGRCQFRQYMPKKPSKYGIKFWVACCSKSSYAWNMQIYTGKPSSGTREKNQGMRVVLDMVKGLKGHNVTCDNFFTATEKKKNLTLVETVKKNKPELLRELLQLQGRKLNSSTFAFSEDCTIVSYRPKKNKNVIVLSTMHNDNQVCDGKGSKPDIILHYNITKGGVDNLDKMASTYSCQRMTALVKMAISHILQHHRRIRIQSYVLWTEKHPAWNVGRLHKRRLFLEELGKALVQPEMMRRKTLPRTAAAKSAVERLRKDAEQPSTSGITDTDTGGKKEPDVNYVFKVTTRQAYVVKNAKNTFVKIIHNHIVTYVQKKFKCVNVHPPYTVILKK
;
A
#
# COMPACT_ATOMS: atom_id res chain seq x y z
N MET A 1 16.31 -15.73 3.11
CA MET A 1 15.08 -15.03 2.66
C MET A 1 14.19 -16.09 2.03
N TYR A 2 13.10 -16.52 2.68
CA TYR A 2 12.27 -17.64 2.21
C TYR A 2 11.79 -17.37 0.78
N ALA A 3 12.22 -18.23 -0.15
CA ALA A 3 11.76 -18.23 -1.53
C ALA A 3 10.29 -18.67 -1.54
N LEU A 4 9.39 -17.71 -1.76
CA LEU A 4 7.98 -17.98 -2.10
C LEU A 4 7.93 -18.56 -3.52
N TYR A 5 8.19 -19.85 -3.63
CA TYR A 5 8.04 -20.63 -4.85
C TYR A 5 6.54 -20.81 -5.13
N VAL A 6 6.08 -20.44 -6.33
CA VAL A 6 4.76 -20.87 -6.83
C VAL A 6 4.99 -21.53 -8.18
N HIS A 7 4.87 -22.87 -8.19
CA HIS A 7 4.84 -23.67 -9.40
C HIS A 7 3.56 -23.37 -10.19
N ALA A 8 3.70 -23.17 -11.51
CA ALA A 8 2.60 -23.29 -12.44
C ALA A 8 2.40 -24.78 -12.75
N LYS A 9 1.18 -25.32 -12.58
CA LYS A 9 0.81 -26.63 -13.14
C LYS A 9 -0.48 -26.57 -13.95
N SER A 10 -0.52 -27.51 -14.89
CA SER A 10 -1.40 -27.74 -16.04
C SER A 10 -2.89 -27.90 -15.68
N PRO A 11 -3.81 -27.79 -16.66
CA PRO A 11 -5.25 -27.76 -16.41
C PRO A 11 -5.77 -29.17 -16.07
N GLY A 12 -6.30 -29.34 -14.85
CA GLY A 12 -6.96 -30.59 -14.43
C GLY A 12 -6.85 -30.96 -12.94
N SER A 13 -5.97 -30.33 -12.16
CA SER A 13 -5.80 -30.67 -10.73
C SER A 13 -6.55 -29.71 -9.80
N THR A 14 -7.30 -30.26 -8.84
CA THR A 14 -7.92 -29.55 -7.73
C THR A 14 -6.88 -28.77 -6.91
N TRP A 15 -7.16 -27.48 -6.72
CA TRP A 15 -6.33 -26.51 -6.00
C TRP A 15 -5.94 -26.98 -4.59
N PRO A 16 -4.66 -27.00 -4.20
CA PRO A 16 -4.31 -26.74 -2.82
C PRO A 16 -4.38 -25.21 -2.64
N HIS A 17 -5.37 -24.75 -1.89
CA HIS A 17 -5.24 -23.46 -1.22
C HIS A 17 -3.89 -23.44 -0.46
N ASP A 18 -3.28 -22.26 -0.36
CA ASP A 18 -2.52 -21.90 0.84
C ASP A 18 -1.03 -22.31 0.94
N ARG A 19 -0.14 -21.68 0.16
CA ARG A 19 1.29 -21.60 0.57
C ARG A 19 1.91 -20.21 0.53
N SER A 20 1.38 -19.27 -0.26
CA SER A 20 1.87 -17.89 -0.30
C SER A 20 1.14 -16.94 0.66
N SER A 21 -0.10 -17.26 1.03
CA SER A 21 -0.89 -16.60 2.08
C SER A 21 -0.43 -17.02 3.48
N THR A 22 -0.10 -18.29 3.69
CA THR A 22 0.37 -18.86 4.97
C THR A 22 1.71 -18.30 5.46
N ALA A 23 2.63 -17.97 4.54
CA ALA A 23 3.90 -17.36 4.93
C ALA A 23 3.74 -15.91 5.43
N ALA A 24 2.73 -15.16 4.95
CA ALA A 24 2.44 -13.81 5.44
C ALA A 24 1.70 -13.84 6.80
N LEU A 25 0.88 -14.87 7.03
CA LEU A 25 0.11 -15.08 8.26
C LEU A 25 0.97 -15.32 9.52
N SER A 26 2.25 -15.69 9.39
CA SER A 26 3.11 -16.05 10.54
C SER A 26 4.18 -15.02 10.92
N VAL A 27 4.40 -13.98 10.11
CA VAL A 27 5.55 -13.05 10.28
C VAL A 27 5.16 -11.71 10.90
N TYR A 28 3.87 -11.37 10.85
CA TYR A 28 3.35 -10.10 11.34
C TYR A 28 2.14 -10.37 12.24
N ASN A 29 1.75 -9.44 13.10
CA ASN A 29 0.43 -9.45 13.74
C ASN A 29 -0.14 -8.04 13.54
N PRO A 30 -1.25 -7.88 12.81
CA PRO A 30 -1.76 -6.55 12.52
C PRO A 30 -2.24 -5.88 13.80
N SER A 31 -2.11 -4.54 13.82
CA SER A 31 -2.70 -3.73 14.89
C SER A 31 -4.20 -3.91 14.96
N GLU A 32 -4.83 -3.41 16.04
CA GLU A 32 -6.27 -3.47 16.32
C GLU A 32 -7.18 -3.30 15.10
N ASN A 33 -6.85 -2.36 14.19
CA ASN A 33 -7.66 -2.03 13.03
C ASN A 33 -7.09 -2.64 11.73
N VAL A 34 -7.95 -3.37 11.03
CA VAL A 34 -7.70 -3.96 9.71
C VAL A 34 -8.74 -3.42 8.73
N THR A 35 -8.32 -3.08 7.52
CA THR A 35 -9.23 -2.69 6.43
C THR A 35 -9.25 -3.77 5.35
N VAL A 36 -10.43 -4.06 4.81
CA VAL A 36 -10.62 -4.95 3.66
C VAL A 36 -11.16 -4.14 2.50
N ASP A 37 -10.41 -4.14 1.40
CA ASP A 37 -10.78 -3.42 0.20
C ASP A 37 -10.13 -4.04 -1.06
N GLU A 38 -10.35 -3.42 -2.20
CA GLU A 38 -9.86 -3.82 -3.51
C GLU A 38 -8.64 -3.05 -3.99
N GLN A 39 -7.66 -3.83 -4.46
CA GLN A 39 -6.52 -3.33 -5.22
C GLN A 39 -6.63 -3.77 -6.68
N LEU A 40 -6.33 -2.85 -7.60
CA LEU A 40 -6.26 -3.16 -9.02
C LEU A 40 -4.81 -3.07 -9.51
N TYR A 41 -4.28 -4.17 -10.01
CA TYR A 41 -2.97 -4.19 -10.65
C TYR A 41 -3.09 -3.85 -12.14
N PRO A 42 -2.47 -2.76 -12.63
CA PRO A 42 -2.57 -2.36 -14.02
C PRO A 42 -2.07 -3.46 -14.97
N PHE A 43 -2.96 -3.98 -15.81
CA PHE A 43 -2.64 -5.03 -16.78
C PHE A 43 -3.59 -4.96 -17.97
N LYS A 44 -3.02 -4.84 -19.17
CA LYS A 44 -3.77 -4.76 -20.44
C LYS A 44 -3.66 -6.01 -21.31
N GLY A 45 -2.83 -6.98 -20.93
CA GLY A 45 -2.69 -8.23 -21.68
C GLY A 45 -3.98 -9.07 -21.67
N ARG A 46 -3.99 -10.13 -22.49
CA ARG A 46 -5.10 -11.08 -22.54
C ARG A 46 -5.11 -11.90 -21.25
N CYS A 47 -6.20 -11.84 -20.49
CA CYS A 47 -6.40 -12.60 -19.26
C CYS A 47 -7.91 -12.72 -19.04
N GLN A 48 -8.39 -13.93 -18.76
CA GLN A 48 -9.82 -14.24 -18.63
C GLN A 48 -10.50 -13.47 -17.50
N PHE A 49 -9.76 -13.14 -16.43
CA PHE A 49 -10.30 -12.46 -15.24
C PHE A 49 -9.83 -11.01 -15.11
N ARG A 50 -9.37 -10.40 -16.21
CA ARG A 50 -9.09 -8.96 -16.25
C ARG A 50 -10.37 -8.17 -15.97
N GLN A 51 -10.29 -7.22 -15.05
CA GLN A 51 -11.40 -6.36 -14.65
C GLN A 51 -11.26 -4.96 -15.24
N TYR A 52 -12.42 -4.35 -15.51
CA TYR A 52 -12.55 -2.94 -15.80
C TYR A 52 -13.11 -2.21 -14.57
N MET A 53 -12.38 -1.21 -14.07
CA MET A 53 -12.78 -0.40 -12.91
C MET A 53 -12.65 1.08 -13.26
N PRO A 54 -13.74 1.76 -13.68
CA PRO A 54 -13.68 3.10 -14.26
C PRO A 54 -13.19 4.18 -13.30
N LYS A 55 -13.33 3.97 -11.98
CA LYS A 55 -12.95 4.93 -10.94
C LYS A 55 -11.48 4.80 -10.49
N LYS A 56 -10.75 3.77 -10.91
CA LYS A 56 -9.31 3.61 -10.58
C LYS A 56 -8.44 4.29 -11.65
N PRO A 57 -7.25 4.81 -11.29
CA PRO A 57 -6.37 5.52 -12.24
C PRO A 57 -5.98 4.69 -13.47
N SER A 58 -5.65 3.40 -13.26
CA SER A 58 -5.64 2.43 -14.36
C SER A 58 -7.00 1.78 -14.44
N LYS A 59 -7.69 1.91 -15.57
CA LYS A 59 -9.06 1.36 -15.71
C LYS A 59 -9.10 -0.14 -15.92
N TYR A 60 -8.02 -0.74 -16.41
CA TYR A 60 -7.93 -2.18 -16.71
C TYR A 60 -6.83 -2.84 -15.90
N GLY A 61 -7.11 -4.02 -15.36
CA GLY A 61 -6.14 -4.74 -14.55
C GLY A 61 -6.63 -6.05 -13.97
N ILE A 62 -5.80 -6.66 -13.13
CA ILE A 62 -6.17 -7.81 -12.31
C ILE A 62 -6.62 -7.28 -10.95
N LYS A 63 -7.85 -7.64 -10.55
CA LYS A 63 -8.44 -7.23 -9.27
C LYS A 63 -8.00 -8.19 -8.18
N PHE A 64 -7.70 -7.64 -7.01
CA PHE A 64 -7.37 -8.35 -5.80
C PHE A 64 -8.20 -7.84 -4.63
N TRP A 65 -8.65 -8.74 -3.77
CA TRP A 65 -9.11 -8.43 -2.43
C TRP A 65 -7.90 -8.40 -1.51
N VAL A 66 -7.80 -7.40 -0.63
CA VAL A 66 -6.66 -7.20 0.25
C VAL A 66 -7.16 -6.84 1.65
N ALA A 67 -6.67 -7.56 2.66
CA ALA A 67 -6.81 -7.22 4.06
C ALA A 67 -5.51 -6.55 4.47
N CYS A 68 -5.60 -5.35 5.03
CA CYS A 68 -4.46 -4.50 5.28
C CYS A 68 -4.53 -3.94 6.70
N CYS A 69 -3.42 -3.94 7.42
CA CYS A 69 -3.32 -3.23 8.69
C CYS A 69 -3.55 -1.72 8.44
N SER A 70 -4.55 -1.11 9.09
CA SER A 70 -4.91 0.29 8.83
C SER A 70 -3.78 1.26 9.17
N LYS A 71 -2.99 0.96 10.21
CA LYS A 71 -1.89 1.81 10.68
C LYS A 71 -0.63 1.71 9.80
N SER A 72 -0.15 0.50 9.55
CA SER A 72 1.11 0.27 8.83
C SER A 72 0.94 0.09 7.32
N SER A 73 -0.30 -0.08 6.85
CA SER A 73 -0.61 -0.48 5.47
C SER A 73 0.07 -1.80 5.07
N TYR A 74 0.35 -2.69 6.03
CA TYR A 74 0.84 -4.04 5.79
C TYR A 74 -0.27 -4.93 5.24
N ALA A 75 -0.02 -5.57 4.08
CA ALA A 75 -0.99 -6.47 3.46
C ALA A 75 -1.00 -7.84 4.18
N TRP A 76 -1.92 -8.00 5.13
CA TRP A 76 -2.08 -9.20 5.93
C TRP A 76 -2.47 -10.43 5.11
N ASN A 77 -3.48 -10.26 4.25
CA ASN A 77 -4.01 -11.33 3.43
C ASN A 77 -4.43 -10.77 2.06
N MET A 78 -4.53 -11.63 1.06
CA MET A 78 -4.87 -11.27 -0.31
C MET A 78 -5.49 -12.44 -1.06
N GLN A 79 -6.54 -12.15 -1.81
CA GLN A 79 -7.18 -13.10 -2.72
C GLN A 79 -7.27 -12.51 -4.14
N ILE A 80 -6.99 -13.33 -5.15
CA ILE A 80 -7.20 -12.95 -6.57
C ILE A 80 -8.68 -13.03 -6.89
N TYR A 81 -9.22 -12.00 -7.53
CA TYR A 81 -10.56 -12.07 -8.10
C TYR A 81 -10.49 -12.66 -9.50
N THR A 82 -10.95 -13.89 -9.64
CA THR A 82 -10.95 -14.65 -10.90
C THR A 82 -12.21 -14.47 -11.74
N GLY A 83 -13.08 -13.52 -11.38
CA GLY A 83 -14.34 -13.29 -12.10
C GLY A 83 -15.40 -14.34 -11.78
N LYS A 84 -16.23 -14.67 -12.78
CA LYS A 84 -17.29 -15.67 -12.62
C LYS A 84 -16.66 -17.08 -12.59
N PRO A 85 -17.09 -17.97 -11.68
CA PRO A 85 -16.69 -19.37 -11.73
C PRO A 85 -17.19 -20.02 -13.03
N SER A 86 -16.54 -21.11 -13.44
CA SER A 86 -16.87 -21.86 -14.67
C SER A 86 -18.30 -22.41 -14.68
N SER A 87 -18.93 -22.55 -13.52
CA SER A 87 -20.35 -22.94 -13.38
C SER A 87 -21.33 -21.87 -13.88
N GLY A 88 -20.86 -20.65 -14.18
CA GLY A 88 -21.69 -19.56 -14.72
C GLY A 88 -22.61 -18.88 -13.71
N THR A 89 -22.86 -19.50 -12.55
CA THR A 89 -23.70 -18.94 -11.48
C THR A 89 -22.98 -17.78 -10.79
N ARG A 90 -23.66 -16.63 -10.67
CA ARG A 90 -23.15 -15.51 -9.89
C ARG A 90 -23.17 -15.86 -8.41
N GLU A 91 -22.04 -15.68 -7.75
CA GLU A 91 -21.92 -15.85 -6.30
C GLU A 91 -22.84 -14.85 -5.57
N LYS A 92 -23.72 -15.38 -4.71
CA LYS A 92 -24.52 -14.58 -3.76
C LYS A 92 -23.64 -14.22 -2.56
N ASN A 93 -23.82 -13.01 -2.00
CA ASN A 93 -23.11 -12.54 -0.81
C ASN A 93 -21.56 -12.56 -0.90
N GLN A 94 -21.01 -12.38 -2.11
CA GLN A 94 -19.57 -12.36 -2.33
C GLN A 94 -18.82 -11.40 -1.41
N GLY A 95 -19.38 -10.21 -1.16
CA GLY A 95 -18.77 -9.23 -0.26
C GLY A 95 -18.50 -9.80 1.13
N MET A 96 -19.53 -10.41 1.73
CA MET A 96 -19.44 -11.03 3.05
C MET A 96 -18.47 -12.21 3.05
N ARG A 97 -18.58 -13.13 2.06
CA ARG A 97 -17.62 -14.25 1.93
C ARG A 97 -16.18 -13.75 1.86
N VAL A 98 -15.90 -12.76 1.00
CA VAL A 98 -14.57 -12.16 0.86
C VAL A 98 -14.08 -11.67 2.22
N VAL A 99 -14.87 -10.85 2.94
CA VAL A 99 -14.42 -10.34 4.25
C VAL A 99 -14.11 -11.48 5.20
N LEU A 100 -15.01 -12.46 5.34
CA LEU A 100 -14.85 -13.57 6.27
C LEU A 100 -13.62 -14.44 5.97
N ASP A 101 -13.31 -14.66 4.69
CA ASP A 101 -12.11 -15.37 4.24
C ASP A 101 -10.85 -14.54 4.50
N MET A 102 -10.90 -13.25 4.18
CA MET A 102 -9.77 -12.34 4.26
C MET A 102 -9.31 -12.11 5.72
N VAL A 103 -10.24 -12.15 6.66
CA VAL A 103 -9.99 -12.00 8.11
C VAL A 103 -9.94 -13.34 8.85
N LYS A 104 -9.97 -14.48 8.14
CA LYS A 104 -9.87 -15.80 8.75
C LYS A 104 -8.55 -15.91 9.54
N GLY A 105 -8.65 -16.24 10.82
CA GLY A 105 -7.50 -16.36 11.74
C GLY A 105 -7.24 -15.11 12.59
N LEU A 106 -7.84 -13.95 12.27
CA LEU A 106 -7.79 -12.78 13.13
C LEU A 106 -8.72 -12.94 14.34
N LYS A 107 -8.30 -12.39 15.49
CA LYS A 107 -9.04 -12.43 16.76
C LYS A 107 -8.81 -11.12 17.51
N GLY A 108 -9.88 -10.46 17.94
CA GLY A 108 -9.81 -9.21 18.69
C GLY A 108 -9.52 -7.98 17.82
N HIS A 109 -9.76 -8.07 16.52
CA HIS A 109 -9.54 -6.98 15.57
C HIS A 109 -10.85 -6.30 15.16
N ASN A 110 -10.75 -5.01 14.85
CA ASN A 110 -11.80 -4.24 14.22
C ASN A 110 -11.58 -4.19 12.70
N VAL A 111 -12.58 -4.63 11.94
CA VAL A 111 -12.54 -4.69 10.49
C VAL A 111 -13.27 -3.49 9.92
N THR A 112 -12.62 -2.74 9.05
CA THR A 112 -13.24 -1.66 8.28
C THR A 112 -13.41 -2.08 6.83
N CYS A 113 -14.59 -1.90 6.26
CA CYS A 113 -14.83 -2.20 4.84
C CYS A 113 -15.82 -1.25 4.18
N ASP A 114 -15.78 -1.15 2.86
CA ASP A 114 -16.72 -0.33 2.10
C ASP A 114 -18.04 -1.09 1.81
N ASN A 115 -19.02 -0.35 1.29
CA ASN A 115 -20.39 -0.76 0.98
C ASN A 115 -20.55 -2.00 0.08
N PHE A 116 -19.48 -2.49 -0.53
CA PHE A 116 -19.49 -3.72 -1.33
C PHE A 116 -19.59 -4.97 -0.45
N PHE A 117 -19.09 -4.89 0.79
CA PHE A 117 -18.80 -6.07 1.59
C PHE A 117 -19.93 -6.50 2.53
N THR A 118 -20.93 -5.62 2.76
CA THR A 118 -22.02 -5.72 3.75
C THR A 118 -22.10 -7.08 4.46
N ALA A 119 -21.29 -7.23 5.51
CA ALA A 119 -21.20 -8.45 6.30
C ALA A 119 -22.08 -8.29 7.54
N THR A 120 -23.38 -8.58 7.39
CA THR A 120 -24.37 -8.43 8.47
C THR A 120 -24.23 -9.48 9.57
N GLU A 121 -23.43 -10.53 9.38
CA GLU A 121 -23.25 -11.57 10.39
C GLU A 121 -22.04 -11.27 11.29
N LYS A 122 -22.35 -11.05 12.57
CA LYS A 122 -21.40 -10.86 13.66
C LYS A 122 -20.55 -12.11 13.81
N LYS A 123 -19.24 -12.03 13.52
CA LYS A 123 -18.29 -13.06 13.90
C LYS A 123 -17.97 -12.91 15.39
N LYS A 124 -18.14 -13.98 16.18
CA LYS A 124 -17.63 -14.03 17.55
C LYS A 124 -16.13 -13.69 17.51
N ASN A 125 -15.72 -12.64 18.24
CA ASN A 125 -14.34 -12.12 18.37
C ASN A 125 -13.84 -11.11 17.31
N LEU A 126 -14.69 -10.55 16.45
CA LEU A 126 -14.34 -9.42 15.58
C LEU A 126 -15.41 -8.34 15.64
N THR A 127 -15.00 -7.08 15.52
CA THR A 127 -15.92 -5.95 15.30
C THR A 127 -15.83 -5.48 13.86
N LEU A 128 -16.88 -4.79 13.40
CA LEU A 128 -17.04 -4.34 12.04
C LEU A 128 -17.45 -2.87 12.03
N VAL A 129 -16.85 -2.09 11.13
CA VAL A 129 -17.27 -0.74 10.79
C VAL A 129 -17.35 -0.62 9.27
N GLU A 130 -18.54 -0.40 8.73
CA GLU A 130 -18.74 -0.40 7.29
C GLU A 130 -19.71 0.67 6.81
N THR A 131 -19.53 1.15 5.58
CA THR A 131 -20.54 1.99 4.94
C THR A 131 -21.69 1.12 4.43
N VAL A 132 -22.92 1.62 4.56
CA VAL A 132 -24.12 0.89 4.12
C VAL A 132 -24.74 1.57 2.92
N LYS A 133 -25.13 0.78 1.91
CA LYS A 133 -25.87 1.32 0.76
C LYS A 133 -27.29 1.68 1.15
N LYS A 134 -27.77 2.83 0.69
CA LYS A 134 -29.12 3.35 0.97
C LYS A 134 -30.27 2.45 0.50
N ASN A 135 -30.02 1.58 -0.47
CA ASN A 135 -31.02 0.68 -1.04
C ASN A 135 -31.10 -0.67 -0.31
N LYS A 136 -30.49 -0.79 0.87
CA LYS A 136 -30.58 -1.98 1.71
C LYS A 136 -31.95 -2.04 2.38
N PRO A 137 -32.70 -3.15 2.23
CA PRO A 137 -34.06 -3.25 2.76
C PRO A 137 -34.08 -3.26 4.29
N GLU A 138 -32.98 -3.64 4.94
CA GLU A 138 -32.87 -3.67 6.40
C GLU A 138 -32.73 -2.26 7.02
N LEU A 139 -32.56 -1.21 6.21
CA LEU A 139 -32.39 0.16 6.71
C LEU A 139 -33.73 0.82 7.05
N LEU A 140 -33.83 1.33 8.27
CA LEU A 140 -34.95 2.16 8.72
C LEU A 140 -35.12 3.40 7.84
N ARG A 141 -36.37 3.71 7.47
CA ARG A 141 -36.70 4.86 6.60
C ARG A 141 -36.27 6.19 7.19
N GLU A 142 -36.31 6.32 8.52
CA GLU A 142 -35.88 7.52 9.25
C GLU A 142 -34.40 7.84 9.03
N LEU A 143 -33.55 6.82 8.91
CA LEU A 143 -32.14 6.99 8.60
C LEU A 143 -31.93 7.51 7.16
N LEU A 144 -32.89 7.32 6.27
CA LEU A 144 -32.82 7.77 4.88
C LEU A 144 -33.40 9.17 4.67
N GLN A 145 -34.24 9.65 5.59
CA GLN A 145 -34.91 10.95 5.49
C GLN A 145 -33.89 12.09 5.55
N LEU A 146 -33.99 13.01 4.58
CA LEU A 146 -33.11 14.18 4.46
C LEU A 146 -33.84 15.52 4.52
N GLN A 147 -35.14 15.53 4.22
CA GLN A 147 -35.97 16.72 4.27
C GLN A 147 -36.11 17.18 5.73
N GLY A 148 -36.05 18.49 5.98
CA GLY A 148 -36.14 19.06 7.33
C GLY A 148 -34.89 18.92 8.22
N ARG A 149 -33.95 18.03 7.90
CA ARG A 149 -32.71 17.88 8.70
C ARG A 149 -31.78 19.07 8.52
N LYS A 150 -30.97 19.42 9.53
CA LYS A 150 -29.89 20.43 9.39
C LYS A 150 -28.66 19.82 8.70
N LEU A 151 -27.81 20.66 8.09
CA LEU A 151 -26.50 20.21 7.61
C LEU A 151 -25.62 19.80 8.80
N ASN A 152 -24.75 18.82 8.60
CA ASN A 152 -23.89 18.23 9.63
C ASN A 152 -24.65 17.61 10.80
N SER A 153 -25.95 17.31 10.63
CA SER A 153 -26.71 16.56 11.63
C SER A 153 -26.52 15.05 11.45
N SER A 154 -26.63 14.32 12.56
CA SER A 154 -26.59 12.86 12.64
C SER A 154 -27.92 12.33 13.20
N THR A 155 -28.27 11.11 12.79
CA THR A 155 -29.36 10.32 13.36
C THR A 155 -28.80 8.94 13.62
N PHE A 156 -29.04 8.41 14.81
CA PHE A 156 -28.53 7.11 15.24
C PHE A 156 -29.69 6.14 15.40
N ALA A 157 -29.45 4.88 15.05
CA ALA A 157 -30.29 3.76 15.40
C ALA A 157 -29.43 2.74 16.14
N PHE A 158 -29.96 2.26 17.26
CA PHE A 158 -29.29 1.31 18.14
C PHE A 158 -30.00 -0.03 18.08
N SER A 159 -29.21 -1.08 18.01
CA SER A 159 -29.62 -2.46 18.21
C SER A 159 -28.74 -3.04 19.32
N GLU A 160 -29.12 -4.19 19.87
CA GLU A 160 -28.33 -4.90 20.89
C GLU A 160 -26.89 -5.18 20.40
N ASP A 161 -26.74 -5.44 19.11
CA ASP A 161 -25.49 -5.89 18.52
C ASP A 161 -24.72 -4.82 17.73
N CYS A 162 -25.35 -3.71 17.38
CA CYS A 162 -24.75 -2.71 16.50
C CYS A 162 -25.41 -1.32 16.58
N THR A 163 -24.66 -0.31 16.15
CA THR A 163 -25.12 1.07 15.99
C THR A 163 -25.01 1.47 14.52
N ILE A 164 -26.06 2.07 13.98
CA ILE A 164 -26.08 2.66 12.64
C ILE A 164 -26.20 4.17 12.77
N VAL A 165 -25.32 4.90 12.07
CA VAL A 165 -25.37 6.35 12.00
C VAL A 165 -25.66 6.84 10.59
N SER A 166 -26.59 7.77 10.48
CA SER A 166 -26.95 8.51 9.28
C SER A 166 -26.48 9.95 9.42
N TYR A 167 -25.41 10.30 8.72
CA TYR A 167 -24.77 11.62 8.79
C TYR A 167 -24.94 12.40 7.50
N ARG A 168 -25.37 13.68 7.61
CA ARG A 168 -25.64 14.56 6.47
C ARG A 168 -24.55 15.63 6.29
N PRO A 169 -23.42 15.34 5.61
CA PRO A 169 -22.33 16.30 5.44
C PRO A 169 -22.64 17.45 4.47
N LYS A 170 -23.53 17.24 3.49
CA LYS A 170 -23.82 18.21 2.42
C LYS A 170 -25.29 18.13 2.00
N LYS A 171 -25.76 19.16 1.27
CA LYS A 171 -27.08 19.12 0.64
C LYS A 171 -27.19 17.87 -0.25
N ASN A 172 -28.28 17.13 -0.10
CA ASN A 172 -28.59 15.90 -0.84
C ASN A 172 -27.55 14.76 -0.71
N LYS A 173 -26.68 14.80 0.30
CA LYS A 173 -25.74 13.72 0.62
C LYS A 173 -26.03 13.18 2.02
N ASN A 174 -26.17 11.87 2.08
CA ASN A 174 -26.34 11.11 3.31
C ASN A 174 -25.30 10.00 3.32
N VAL A 175 -24.54 9.91 4.41
CA VAL A 175 -23.53 8.88 4.63
C VAL A 175 -24.05 7.99 5.75
N ILE A 176 -24.18 6.70 5.46
CA ILE A 176 -24.68 5.73 6.43
C ILE A 176 -23.54 4.78 6.75
N VAL A 177 -23.23 4.64 8.04
CA VAL A 177 -22.19 3.75 8.54
C VAL A 177 -22.77 2.90 9.65
N LEU A 178 -22.51 1.60 9.59
CA LEU A 178 -22.84 0.63 10.61
C LEU A 178 -21.57 0.27 11.36
N SER A 179 -21.69 0.12 12.67
CA SER A 179 -20.61 -0.23 13.57
C SER A 179 -21.09 -1.24 14.61
N THR A 180 -20.35 -2.33 14.79
CA THR A 180 -20.54 -3.26 15.92
C THR A 180 -19.54 -3.00 17.06
N MET A 181 -18.66 -2.00 16.88
CA MET A 181 -17.67 -1.58 17.87
C MET A 181 -18.16 -0.45 18.78
N HIS A 182 -19.04 0.41 18.25
CA HIS A 182 -19.46 1.66 18.88
C HIS A 182 -20.92 1.51 19.31
N ASN A 183 -21.23 1.89 20.55
CA ASN A 183 -22.55 1.74 21.16
C ASN A 183 -23.16 3.07 21.67
N ASP A 184 -22.52 4.19 21.34
CA ASP A 184 -22.93 5.53 21.77
C ASP A 184 -23.32 6.43 20.58
N ASN A 185 -23.85 7.61 20.92
CA ASN A 185 -24.22 8.67 19.98
C ASN A 185 -23.20 9.82 19.97
N GLN A 186 -21.93 9.56 20.33
CA GLN A 186 -20.94 10.62 20.48
C GLN A 186 -20.69 11.34 19.15
N VAL A 187 -20.65 12.67 19.23
CA VAL A 187 -20.40 13.57 18.11
C VAL A 187 -19.32 14.55 18.51
N CYS A 188 -18.28 14.65 17.69
CA CYS A 188 -17.19 15.58 17.93
C CYS A 188 -17.65 17.04 17.76
N ASP A 189 -17.30 17.90 18.72
CA ASP A 189 -17.58 19.35 18.72
C ASP A 189 -16.79 20.13 17.64
N GLY A 190 -15.92 19.45 16.89
CA GLY A 190 -15.14 20.04 15.83
C GLY A 190 -15.95 20.50 14.61
N LYS A 191 -15.26 21.11 13.65
CA LYS A 191 -15.87 21.62 12.42
C LYS A 191 -16.63 20.52 11.66
N GLY A 192 -17.96 20.66 11.67
CA GLY A 192 -18.87 19.78 10.96
C GLY A 192 -19.46 18.65 11.79
N SER A 193 -19.36 18.68 13.13
CA SER A 193 -20.17 17.83 14.04
C SER A 193 -20.23 16.36 13.59
N LYS A 194 -19.06 15.78 13.32
CA LYS A 194 -18.97 14.42 12.78
C LYS A 194 -19.11 13.41 13.91
N PRO A 195 -19.97 12.39 13.75
CA PRO A 195 -20.03 11.27 14.69
C PRO A 195 -18.70 10.54 14.80
N ASP A 196 -18.39 10.03 15.98
CA ASP A 196 -17.13 9.32 16.24
C ASP A 196 -16.99 8.08 15.37
N ILE A 197 -18.09 7.37 15.10
CA ILE A 197 -18.15 6.27 14.13
C ILE A 197 -17.64 6.68 12.74
N ILE A 198 -18.03 7.88 12.28
CA ILE A 198 -17.59 8.41 10.98
C ILE A 198 -16.11 8.81 11.02
N LEU A 199 -15.64 9.37 12.13
CA LEU A 199 -14.24 9.71 12.33
C LEU A 199 -13.37 8.44 12.32
N HIS A 200 -13.77 7.42 13.08
CA HIS A 200 -13.12 6.11 13.13
C HIS A 200 -13.05 5.48 11.74
N TYR A 201 -14.17 5.41 11.01
CA TYR A 201 -14.19 4.91 9.63
C TYR A 201 -13.19 5.68 8.73
N ASN A 202 -13.10 7.00 8.86
CA ASN A 202 -12.23 7.81 8.02
C ASN A 202 -10.73 7.56 8.28
N ILE A 203 -10.33 7.28 9.52
CA ILE A 203 -8.94 6.98 9.86
C ILE A 203 -8.54 5.55 9.50
N THR A 204 -9.47 4.59 9.52
CA THR A 204 -9.16 3.16 9.29
C THR A 204 -9.31 2.71 7.84
N LYS A 205 -10.21 3.32 7.06
CA LYS A 205 -10.52 2.88 5.68
C LYS A 205 -9.33 2.95 4.71
N GLY A 206 -8.36 3.82 4.97
CA GLY A 206 -7.31 4.18 4.01
C GLY A 206 -6.16 3.18 3.85
N GLY A 207 -6.10 2.08 4.61
CA GLY A 207 -4.96 1.16 4.60
C GLY A 207 -4.64 0.54 3.23
N VAL A 208 -5.64 0.12 2.46
CA VAL A 208 -5.42 -0.43 1.09
C VAL A 208 -5.05 0.68 0.10
N ASP A 209 -5.71 1.84 0.17
CA ASP A 209 -5.38 3.00 -0.68
C ASP A 209 -3.96 3.52 -0.42
N ASN A 210 -3.51 3.51 0.84
CA ASN A 210 -2.13 3.87 1.21
C ASN A 210 -1.13 2.85 0.66
N LEU A 211 -1.45 1.55 0.71
CA LEU A 211 -0.66 0.51 0.06
C LEU A 211 -0.58 0.74 -1.47
N ASP A 212 -1.69 1.08 -2.12
CA ASP A 212 -1.74 1.44 -3.56
C ASP A 212 -0.83 2.63 -3.86
N LYS A 213 -0.94 3.70 -3.06
CA LYS A 213 -0.10 4.90 -3.19
C LYS A 213 1.38 4.55 -3.02
N MET A 214 1.73 3.77 -2.01
CA MET A 214 3.10 3.32 -1.79
C MET A 214 3.61 2.46 -2.96
N ALA A 215 2.81 1.52 -3.45
CA ALA A 215 3.18 0.65 -4.57
C ALA A 215 3.39 1.43 -5.87
N SER A 216 2.63 2.51 -6.09
CA SER A 216 2.77 3.37 -7.26
C SER A 216 4.03 4.23 -7.22
N THR A 217 4.42 4.76 -6.05
CA THR A 217 5.54 5.72 -5.91
C THR A 217 6.90 5.11 -6.29
N TYR A 218 7.15 3.85 -5.89
CA TYR A 218 8.38 3.11 -6.24
C TYR A 218 8.04 1.87 -7.07
N SER A 219 7.48 2.11 -8.24
CA SER A 219 7.10 1.05 -9.18
C SER A 219 8.30 0.53 -9.99
N CYS A 220 8.43 -0.80 -10.06
CA CYS A 220 9.31 -1.47 -11.03
C CYS A 220 8.51 -2.07 -12.20
N GLN A 221 7.27 -1.62 -12.39
CA GLN A 221 6.44 -2.09 -13.48
C GLN A 221 7.09 -1.72 -14.82
N ARG A 222 7.12 -2.67 -15.74
CA ARG A 222 7.57 -2.52 -17.12
C ARG A 222 6.44 -2.96 -18.04
N MET A 223 6.41 -2.39 -19.25
CA MET A 223 5.51 -2.89 -20.28
C MET A 223 5.97 -4.29 -20.68
N THR A 224 5.08 -5.28 -20.61
CA THR A 224 5.36 -6.66 -21.01
C THR A 224 4.32 -7.10 -22.03
N ALA A 225 4.75 -7.42 -23.24
CA ALA A 225 3.90 -8.01 -24.28
C ALA A 225 3.57 -9.49 -24.01
N LEU A 226 4.36 -10.14 -23.14
CA LEU A 226 4.19 -11.53 -22.77
C LEU A 226 2.97 -11.70 -21.84
N VAL A 227 2.01 -12.47 -22.34
CA VAL A 227 0.73 -12.83 -21.69
C VAL A 227 0.90 -13.76 -20.48
N LYS A 228 2.13 -14.19 -20.15
CA LYS A 228 2.34 -15.11 -19.03
C LYS A 228 2.00 -14.42 -17.70
N MET A 229 0.81 -14.73 -17.17
CA MET A 229 0.30 -14.25 -15.88
C MET A 229 1.28 -14.47 -14.72
N ALA A 230 2.16 -15.47 -14.84
CA ALA A 230 3.24 -15.68 -13.90
C ALA A 230 4.11 -14.43 -13.71
N ILE A 231 4.45 -13.71 -14.79
CA ILE A 231 5.34 -12.53 -14.71
C ILE A 231 4.61 -11.34 -14.06
N SER A 232 3.34 -11.10 -14.39
CA SER A 232 2.56 -10.03 -13.74
C SER A 232 2.33 -10.31 -12.25
N HIS A 233 2.13 -11.59 -11.89
CA HIS A 233 2.00 -12.03 -10.51
C HIS A 233 3.32 -11.88 -9.74
N ILE A 234 4.44 -12.33 -10.31
CA ILE A 234 5.79 -12.18 -9.74
C ILE A 234 6.11 -10.69 -9.50
N LEU A 235 5.86 -9.82 -10.50
CA LEU A 235 6.11 -8.38 -10.36
C LEU A 235 5.24 -7.74 -9.27
N GLN A 236 3.98 -8.16 -9.13
CA GLN A 236 3.11 -7.68 -8.06
C GLN A 236 3.58 -8.15 -6.69
N HIS A 237 4.00 -9.40 -6.57
CA HIS A 237 4.61 -9.93 -5.34
C HIS A 237 5.85 -9.15 -4.95
N HIS A 238 6.79 -8.91 -5.87
CA HIS A 238 8.00 -8.13 -5.56
C HIS A 238 7.70 -6.70 -5.09
N ARG A 239 6.70 -6.02 -5.68
CA ARG A 239 6.32 -4.66 -5.23
C ARG A 239 5.88 -4.67 -3.78
N ARG A 240 5.09 -5.66 -3.39
CA ARG A 240 4.54 -5.79 -2.04
C ARG A 240 5.55 -6.28 -1.04
N ILE A 241 6.37 -7.28 -1.38
CA ILE A 241 7.44 -7.79 -0.51
C ILE A 241 8.33 -6.65 -0.05
N ARG A 242 8.68 -5.70 -0.94
CA ARG A 242 9.48 -4.52 -0.56
C ARG A 242 8.79 -3.57 0.41
N ILE A 243 7.46 -3.44 0.33
CA ILE A 243 6.70 -2.61 1.27
C ILE A 243 6.57 -3.33 2.61
N GLN A 244 6.24 -4.61 2.59
CA GLN A 244 6.10 -5.44 3.78
C GLN A 244 7.43 -5.58 4.53
N SER A 245 8.53 -5.83 3.81
CA SER A 245 9.87 -5.88 4.41
C SER A 245 10.29 -4.53 4.99
N TYR A 246 9.92 -3.42 4.32
CA TYR A 246 10.13 -2.08 4.87
C TYR A 246 9.36 -1.88 6.18
N VAL A 247 8.07 -2.24 6.23
CA VAL A 247 7.25 -2.14 7.44
C VAL A 247 7.89 -2.95 8.58
N LEU A 248 8.20 -4.23 8.33
CA LEU A 248 8.85 -5.10 9.31
C LEU A 248 10.20 -4.55 9.79
N TRP A 249 11.01 -4.03 8.88
CA TRP A 249 12.30 -3.41 9.21
C TRP A 249 12.11 -2.21 10.14
N THR A 250 11.17 -1.32 9.80
CA THR A 250 10.92 -0.10 10.58
C THR A 250 10.33 -0.37 11.95
N GLU A 251 9.56 -1.45 12.11
CA GLU A 251 9.04 -1.87 13.41
C GLU A 251 10.11 -2.52 14.28
N LYS A 252 10.99 -3.37 13.69
CA LYS A 252 12.10 -3.99 14.43
C LYS A 252 13.23 -3.01 14.78
N HIS A 253 13.46 -1.98 13.97
CA HIS A 253 14.57 -1.04 14.14
C HIS A 253 14.08 0.41 14.27
N PRO A 254 13.42 0.78 15.38
CA PRO A 254 12.94 2.14 15.59
C PRO A 254 14.07 3.17 15.61
N ALA A 255 15.25 2.81 16.13
CA ALA A 255 16.44 3.68 16.14
C ALA A 255 16.92 4.04 14.73
N TRP A 256 16.85 3.10 13.77
CA TRP A 256 17.23 3.35 12.36
C TRP A 256 16.36 4.46 11.72
N ASN A 257 15.13 4.65 12.22
CA ASN A 257 14.20 5.65 11.72
C ASN A 257 14.45 7.08 12.21
N VAL A 258 15.21 7.27 13.29
CA VAL A 258 15.36 8.59 13.91
C VAL A 258 16.19 9.50 12.98
N GLY A 259 15.72 10.74 12.77
CA GLY A 259 16.44 11.75 11.97
C GLY A 259 16.49 11.55 10.44
N ARG A 260 15.97 10.45 9.89
CA ARG A 260 16.01 10.18 8.43
C ARG A 260 14.77 10.74 7.70
N LEU A 261 14.99 11.65 6.74
CA LEU A 261 13.91 12.31 5.97
C LEU A 261 13.40 11.51 4.74
N HIS A 262 14.06 10.41 4.34
CA HIS A 262 13.66 9.59 3.17
C HIS A 262 13.79 8.07 3.40
N LYS A 263 13.29 7.60 4.56
CA LYS A 263 13.40 6.22 5.07
C LYS A 263 13.19 5.15 4.00
N ARG A 264 12.05 5.16 3.31
CA ARG A 264 11.74 4.13 2.31
C ARG A 264 12.71 4.12 1.12
N ARG A 265 13.19 5.27 0.66
CA ARG A 265 14.18 5.33 -0.42
C ARG A 265 15.50 4.72 0.01
N LEU A 266 15.97 5.09 1.21
CA LEU A 266 17.21 4.58 1.80
C LEU A 266 17.13 3.06 2.00
N PHE A 267 16.02 2.58 2.56
CA PHE A 267 15.76 1.15 2.71
C PHE A 267 15.80 0.40 1.37
N LEU A 268 15.16 0.93 0.33
CA LEU A 268 15.16 0.30 -1.00
C LEU A 268 16.56 0.29 -1.65
N GLU A 269 17.36 1.32 -1.38
CA GLU A 269 18.74 1.39 -1.84
C GLU A 269 19.62 0.36 -1.11
N GLU A 270 19.54 0.30 0.22
CA GLU A 270 20.23 -0.69 1.06
C GLU A 270 19.82 -2.12 0.66
N LEU A 271 18.52 -2.37 0.50
CA LEU A 271 17.98 -3.65 0.03
C LEU A 271 18.51 -4.02 -1.37
N GLY A 272 18.53 -3.04 -2.29
CA GLY A 272 19.05 -3.25 -3.63
C GLY A 272 20.52 -3.65 -3.64
N LYS A 273 21.34 -2.97 -2.84
CA LYS A 273 22.77 -3.29 -2.67
C LYS A 273 22.93 -4.69 -2.07
N ALA A 274 22.26 -4.98 -0.96
CA ALA A 274 22.33 -6.27 -0.27
C ALA A 274 21.93 -7.46 -1.16
N LEU A 275 20.95 -7.27 -2.06
CA LEU A 275 20.52 -8.33 -3.01
C LEU A 275 21.51 -8.56 -4.15
N VAL A 276 22.22 -7.52 -4.60
CA VAL A 276 23.08 -7.59 -5.78
C VAL A 276 24.55 -7.87 -5.41
N GLN A 277 24.98 -7.46 -4.22
CA GLN A 277 26.37 -7.63 -3.75
C GLN A 277 26.87 -9.07 -3.80
N PRO A 278 26.16 -10.09 -3.27
CA PRO A 278 26.63 -11.48 -3.34
C PRO A 278 26.84 -11.97 -4.77
N GLU A 279 25.94 -11.58 -5.68
CA GLU A 279 26.02 -11.94 -7.09
C GLU A 279 27.15 -11.18 -7.81
N MET A 280 27.42 -9.93 -7.43
CA MET A 280 28.60 -9.19 -7.91
C MET A 280 29.90 -9.85 -7.46
N MET A 281 29.98 -10.33 -6.22
CA MET A 281 31.16 -11.01 -5.69
C MET A 281 31.41 -12.35 -6.40
N ARG A 282 30.36 -13.15 -6.61
CA ARG A 282 30.41 -14.46 -7.29
C ARG A 282 30.78 -14.40 -8.77
N ARG A 283 30.65 -13.24 -9.44
CA ARG A 283 30.91 -13.10 -10.88
C ARG A 283 32.37 -13.40 -11.23
N LYS A 284 32.65 -14.52 -11.91
CA LYS A 284 34.03 -14.81 -12.37
C LYS A 284 34.55 -13.77 -13.36
N THR A 285 33.69 -13.29 -14.26
CA THR A 285 34.05 -12.34 -15.32
C THR A 285 33.63 -10.91 -14.97
N LEU A 286 34.51 -9.95 -15.26
CA LEU A 286 34.22 -8.53 -15.05
C LEU A 286 33.26 -8.00 -16.13
N PRO A 287 32.37 -7.05 -15.76
CA PRO A 287 31.53 -6.35 -16.73
C PRO A 287 32.34 -5.65 -17.82
N ARG A 288 31.80 -5.58 -19.03
CA ARG A 288 32.45 -4.91 -20.17
C ARG A 288 32.52 -3.38 -20.01
N THR A 289 31.57 -2.78 -19.31
CA THR A 289 31.52 -1.32 -19.13
C THR A 289 32.43 -0.89 -17.99
N ALA A 290 33.24 0.15 -18.21
CA ALA A 290 34.22 0.65 -17.24
C ALA A 290 33.60 0.97 -15.87
N ALA A 291 32.42 1.60 -15.84
CA ALA A 291 31.72 1.94 -14.61
C ALA A 291 31.31 0.70 -13.79
N ALA A 292 30.80 -0.34 -14.45
CA ALA A 292 30.38 -1.56 -13.77
C ALA A 292 31.58 -2.41 -13.34
N LYS A 293 32.65 -2.44 -14.15
CA LYS A 293 33.94 -3.07 -13.80
C LYS A 293 34.50 -2.44 -12.52
N SER A 294 34.63 -1.12 -12.48
CA SER A 294 35.10 -0.38 -11.31
C SER A 294 34.22 -0.60 -10.06
N ALA A 295 32.90 -0.74 -10.23
CA ALA A 295 32.01 -1.05 -9.11
C ALA A 295 32.25 -2.45 -8.50
N VAL A 296 32.47 -3.47 -9.35
CA VAL A 296 32.77 -4.84 -8.89
C VAL A 296 34.15 -4.89 -8.23
N GLU A 297 35.15 -4.24 -8.81
CA GLU A 297 36.51 -4.20 -8.26
C GLU A 297 36.58 -3.52 -6.91
N ARG A 298 35.88 -2.37 -6.73
CA ARG A 298 35.79 -1.71 -5.42
C ARG A 298 35.17 -2.60 -4.36
N LEU A 299 34.05 -3.24 -4.66
CA LEU A 299 33.38 -4.14 -3.71
C LEU A 299 34.26 -5.32 -3.28
N ARG A 300 35.12 -5.84 -4.17
CA ARG A 300 36.07 -6.89 -3.83
C ARG A 300 37.17 -6.41 -2.91
N LYS A 301 37.77 -5.25 -3.22
CA LYS A 301 38.79 -4.63 -2.39
C LYS A 301 38.28 -4.30 -0.99
N ASP A 302 37.06 -3.76 -0.90
CA ASP A 302 36.42 -3.44 0.37
C ASP A 302 36.14 -4.71 1.22
N ALA A 303 35.96 -5.86 0.59
CA ALA A 303 35.79 -7.16 1.28
C ALA A 303 37.12 -7.81 1.69
N GLU A 304 38.23 -7.43 1.07
CA GLU A 304 39.58 -7.94 1.36
C GLU A 304 40.31 -7.13 2.45
N GLN A 305 39.83 -5.94 2.81
CA GLN A 305 40.40 -5.18 3.93
C GLN A 305 39.81 -5.62 5.29
N PRO A 306 40.63 -6.10 6.25
CA PRO A 306 40.19 -6.34 7.61
C PRO A 306 39.80 -5.01 8.29
N SER A 307 38.73 -5.01 9.07
CA SER A 307 38.30 -3.88 9.88
C SER A 307 39.36 -3.49 10.92
N THR A 308 40.21 -2.52 10.60
CA THR A 308 41.08 -1.87 11.59
C THR A 308 40.29 -0.79 12.33
N SER A 309 39.59 -1.18 13.39
CA SER A 309 39.27 -0.27 14.49
C SER A 309 39.89 -0.87 15.75
N GLY A 310 41.02 -0.31 16.16
CA GLY A 310 41.77 -0.78 17.30
C GLY A 310 41.01 -0.59 18.61
N ILE A 311 41.00 -1.64 19.43
CA ILE A 311 40.96 -1.58 20.89
C ILE A 311 41.93 -2.67 21.36
N THR A 312 43.04 -2.25 21.95
CA THR A 312 43.82 -3.06 22.88
C THR A 312 42.92 -3.33 24.09
N ASP A 313 42.71 -4.60 24.45
CA ASP A 313 42.95 -5.07 25.82
C ASP A 313 42.63 -6.55 26.01
N THR A 314 43.36 -7.10 26.96
CA THR A 314 43.43 -8.47 27.47
C THR A 314 42.12 -9.02 28.06
N ASP A 315 41.95 -10.32 27.83
CA ASP A 315 41.39 -11.34 28.72
C ASP A 315 39.86 -11.60 28.87
N THR A 316 39.55 -12.90 28.82
CA THR A 316 38.36 -13.68 29.27
C THR A 316 36.94 -13.39 28.74
N GLY A 317 36.39 -14.39 28.03
CA GLY A 317 35.02 -14.90 28.29
C GLY A 317 33.90 -14.64 27.26
N GLY A 318 33.42 -15.71 26.61
CA GLY A 318 32.02 -15.83 26.15
C GLY A 318 31.72 -15.49 24.68
N LYS A 319 31.52 -16.52 23.85
CA LYS A 319 31.05 -16.42 22.46
C LYS A 319 29.70 -15.69 22.36
N LYS A 320 29.64 -14.64 21.53
CA LYS A 320 28.42 -14.11 20.90
C LYS A 320 28.66 -13.86 19.41
N GLU A 321 27.65 -14.21 18.62
CA GLU A 321 27.53 -14.09 17.17
C GLU A 321 27.62 -12.60 16.71
N PRO A 322 28.33 -12.24 15.63
CA PRO A 322 28.50 -10.84 15.25
C PRO A 322 27.33 -10.29 14.45
N ASP A 323 26.71 -9.24 15.00
CA ASP A 323 25.70 -8.37 14.41
C ASP A 323 26.36 -7.38 13.42
N VAL A 324 26.02 -7.44 12.13
CA VAL A 324 26.69 -6.65 11.09
C VAL A 324 26.02 -5.28 10.95
N ASN A 325 26.37 -4.34 11.82
CA ASN A 325 26.06 -2.91 11.65
C ASN A 325 27.26 -2.19 11.00
N TYR A 326 27.18 -1.89 9.70
CA TYR A 326 28.08 -0.92 9.07
C TYR A 326 27.32 0.37 8.73
N VAL A 327 27.56 1.41 9.54
CA VAL A 327 27.04 2.77 9.36
C VAL A 327 28.00 3.53 8.45
N PHE A 328 27.63 3.79 7.19
CA PHE A 328 28.32 4.78 6.36
C PHE A 328 27.74 6.18 6.62
N LYS A 329 28.58 7.09 7.16
CA LYS A 329 28.28 8.53 7.25
C LYS A 329 28.14 9.12 5.83
N VAL A 330 27.01 9.77 5.55
CA VAL A 330 26.76 10.47 4.28
C VAL A 330 26.99 11.97 4.48
N THR A 331 28.07 12.51 3.93
CA THR A 331 28.31 13.96 3.83
C THR A 331 27.46 14.54 2.69
N THR A 332 26.77 15.64 2.95
CA THR A 332 25.92 16.32 1.96
C THR A 332 26.65 17.48 1.30
N ARG A 333 26.28 17.74 0.03
CA ARG A 333 26.45 18.98 -0.77
C ARG A 333 27.60 19.01 -1.77
N GLN A 334 27.24 18.90 -3.05
CA GLN A 334 27.69 19.75 -4.16
C GLN A 334 26.74 19.56 -5.35
N ALA A 335 26.31 20.67 -5.96
CA ALA A 335 25.47 20.67 -7.17
C ALA A 335 26.02 21.73 -8.14
N TYR A 336 26.18 21.35 -9.41
CA TYR A 336 26.60 22.25 -10.49
C TYR A 336 25.49 22.38 -11.52
N VAL A 337 25.34 23.58 -12.11
CA VAL A 337 24.36 23.89 -13.16
C VAL A 337 25.12 24.10 -14.47
N VAL A 338 24.78 23.33 -15.50
CA VAL A 338 25.37 23.50 -16.85
C VAL A 338 24.26 23.87 -17.83
N LYS A 339 24.49 24.93 -18.63
CA LYS A 339 23.57 25.44 -19.66
C LYS A 339 23.95 24.82 -21.01
N ASN A 340 23.01 24.18 -21.69
CA ASN A 340 23.20 23.72 -23.08
C ASN A 340 22.30 24.51 -24.05
N ALA A 341 22.66 24.53 -25.34
CA ALA A 341 22.15 25.35 -26.44
C ALA A 341 20.63 25.26 -26.72
N LYS A 342 19.87 24.48 -25.95
CA LYS A 342 18.41 24.30 -26.06
C LYS A 342 17.63 24.82 -24.84
N ASN A 343 18.23 25.72 -24.05
CA ASN A 343 17.62 26.36 -22.88
C ASN A 343 17.06 25.37 -21.82
N THR A 344 17.71 24.21 -21.67
CA THR A 344 17.33 23.17 -20.71
C THR A 344 18.27 23.22 -19.50
N PHE A 345 17.72 23.31 -18.29
CA PHE A 345 18.49 23.26 -17.04
C PHE A 345 18.64 21.81 -16.59
N VAL A 346 19.88 21.35 -16.38
CA VAL A 346 20.17 20.02 -15.83
C VAL A 346 20.78 20.20 -14.44
N LYS A 347 20.15 19.61 -13.43
CA LYS A 347 20.69 19.50 -12.06
C LYS A 347 21.28 18.11 -11.90
N ILE A 348 22.61 18.02 -11.80
CA ILE A 348 23.32 16.75 -11.60
C ILE A 348 23.57 16.59 -10.09
N ILE A 349 23.02 15.52 -9.51
CA ILE A 349 23.34 15.08 -8.15
C ILE A 349 23.86 13.65 -8.29
N HIS A 350 25.17 13.46 -8.04
CA HIS A 350 25.88 12.17 -8.00
C HIS A 350 25.42 11.13 -9.04
N ASN A 351 26.02 11.19 -10.23
CA ASN A 351 25.96 10.19 -11.31
C ASN A 351 24.58 9.69 -11.80
N HIS A 352 23.49 10.33 -11.39
CA HIS A 352 22.18 10.13 -12.00
C HIS A 352 21.80 11.34 -12.85
N ILE A 353 21.80 11.18 -14.18
CA ILE A 353 21.23 12.16 -15.09
C ILE A 353 19.70 12.08 -14.97
N VAL A 354 19.09 13.09 -14.35
CA VAL A 354 17.62 13.27 -14.37
C VAL A 354 17.29 14.26 -15.48
N THR A 355 16.85 13.75 -16.63
CA THR A 355 16.42 14.59 -17.75
C THR A 355 14.95 14.99 -17.56
N TYR A 356 14.68 16.26 -17.32
CA TYR A 356 13.33 16.82 -17.41
C TYR A 356 13.03 17.17 -18.86
N VAL A 357 12.00 16.55 -19.45
CA VAL A 357 11.44 16.97 -20.75
C VAL A 357 10.16 17.73 -20.47
N GLN A 358 10.20 19.06 -20.64
CA GLN A 358 9.02 19.92 -20.48
C GLN A 358 8.11 19.74 -21.71
N LYS A 359 6.97 19.04 -21.56
CA LYS A 359 5.89 19.11 -22.54
C LYS A 359 5.23 20.50 -22.43
N LYS A 360 5.27 21.25 -23.53
CA LYS A 360 4.59 22.55 -23.71
C LYS A 360 3.12 22.46 -23.27
N PHE A 361 2.72 23.26 -22.29
CA PHE A 361 1.33 23.68 -22.14
C PHE A 361 1.22 25.10 -22.69
N LYS A 362 0.28 25.32 -23.63
CA LYS A 362 -0.19 26.66 -24.02
C LYS A 362 -1.17 27.12 -22.94
N CYS A 363 -0.91 28.27 -22.32
CA CYS A 363 -1.92 29.00 -21.54
C CYS A 363 -2.75 29.85 -22.49
N VAL A 364 -4.08 29.81 -22.32
CA VAL A 364 -5.02 30.79 -22.87
C VAL A 364 -5.63 31.49 -21.66
N ASN A 365 -5.44 32.80 -21.56
CA ASN A 365 -6.05 33.64 -20.54
C ASN A 365 -7.31 34.29 -21.09
N VAL A 366 -8.39 34.31 -20.30
CA VAL A 366 -9.49 35.28 -20.40
C VAL A 366 -9.92 35.67 -18.98
N HIS A 367 -9.82 36.96 -18.65
CA HIS A 367 -10.37 37.63 -17.44
C HIS A 367 -11.69 38.33 -17.81
N PRO A 368 -12.71 38.45 -16.93
CA PRO A 368 -12.98 39.66 -16.09
C PRO A 368 -13.40 39.35 -14.62
N PRO A 369 -13.60 40.34 -13.70
CA PRO A 369 -14.01 41.74 -13.95
C PRO A 369 -12.92 42.80 -13.70
N TYR A 370 -12.73 43.65 -14.74
CA TYR A 370 -12.55 45.13 -14.77
C TYR A 370 -12.18 45.88 -13.47
N THR A 371 -11.40 46.98 -13.42
CA THR A 371 -10.75 47.86 -14.41
C THR A 371 -9.67 48.72 -13.72
N VAL A 372 -8.58 48.95 -14.47
CA VAL A 372 -7.60 50.07 -14.56
C VAL A 372 -7.72 51.27 -13.62
N ILE A 373 -6.60 51.69 -13.00
CA ILE A 373 -6.13 53.09 -13.01
C ILE A 373 -4.60 53.12 -13.28
N LEU A 374 -4.22 53.90 -14.30
CA LEU A 374 -2.87 54.15 -14.83
C LEU A 374 -2.02 55.04 -13.90
N LYS A 375 -0.69 54.92 -13.99
CA LYS A 375 0.20 56.10 -13.90
C LYS A 375 1.48 55.90 -14.75
N LYS A 376 1.52 56.74 -15.79
CA LYS A 376 2.55 57.11 -16.79
C LYS A 376 3.51 56.04 -17.31
#